data_AF-A0A017HIU4-F1
#
_entry.id   AF-A0A017HIU4-F1
#
_cell.length_a   1.000
_cell.length_b   1.000
_cell.length_c   1.000
_cell.angle_alpha   90.00
_cell.angle_beta   90.00
_cell.angle_gamma   90.00
#
_symmetry.space_group_name_H-M   'P 1'
#
loop_
_entity.id
_entity.type
_entity.pdbx_description
1 polymer ?
#
loop_
_entity_poly.entity_id
_entity_poly.type
_entity_poly.pdbx_seq_one_letter_code
_entity_poly.pdbx_strand_id
1 'polypeptide(L)' 'MKSPQSNGISEAFVRTLKRDYVQVTPLPDAAAVLGLLPSWFEDYNAHHPHSGLKMRSPREFIAAQTATA' A
#
# COMPACT_ATOMS: atom_id res chain seq x y z
N MET A 1 -5.51 11.48 17.86
CA MET A 1 -6.43 12.35 17.09
C MET A 1 -6.56 11.81 15.68
N LYS A 2 -7.76 11.46 15.21
CA LYS A 2 -8.00 11.12 13.80
C LYS A 2 -8.37 12.43 13.10
N SER A 3 -7.49 12.95 12.25
CA SER A 3 -7.80 14.13 11.42
C SER A 3 -8.50 13.67 10.12
N PRO A 4 -9.35 14.51 9.50
CA PRO A 4 -9.97 14.19 8.21
C PRO A 4 -8.94 13.79 7.13
N GLN A 5 -7.76 14.40 7.16
CA GLN A 5 -6.66 14.09 6.25
C GLN A 5 -6.03 12.71 6.50
N SER A 6 -5.87 12.29 7.77
CA SER A 6 -5.38 10.95 8.13
C SER A 6 -6.37 9.85 7.73
N ASN A 7 -7.67 10.14 7.83
CA ASN A 7 -8.71 9.22 7.34
C ASN A 7 -8.60 9.04 5.82
N GLY A 8 -8.48 10.13 5.04
CA GLY A 8 -8.39 10.06 3.59
C GLY A 8 -7.20 9.22 3.07
N ILE A 9 -6.04 9.30 3.72
CA ILE A 9 -4.88 8.46 3.35
C ILE A 9 -5.13 6.98 3.67
N SER A 10 -5.71 6.69 4.83
CA SER A 10 -6.05 5.32 5.22
C SER A 10 -7.12 4.72 4.29
N GLU A 11 -8.12 5.51 3.91
CA GLU A 11 -9.16 5.11 2.97
C GLU A 11 -8.60 4.82 1.57
N ALA A 12 -7.68 5.66 1.07
CA ALA A 12 -7.01 5.44 -0.19
C ALA A 12 -6.19 4.14 -0.18
N PHE A 13 -5.44 3.88 0.91
CA PHE A 13 -4.69 2.64 1.07
C PHE A 13 -5.61 1.40 1.04
N VAL A 14 -6.68 1.40 1.83
CA VAL A 14 -7.63 0.27 1.87
C VAL A 14 -8.29 0.05 0.51
N ARG A 15 -8.61 1.14 -0.23
CA ARG A 15 -9.18 1.05 -1.57
C ARG A 15 -8.22 0.39 -2.54
N THR A 16 -6.95 0.77 -2.54
CA THR A 16 -5.91 0.14 -3.38
C THR A 16 -5.73 -1.32 -3.02
N LEU A 17 -5.59 -1.64 -1.72
CA LEU A 17 -5.38 -3.01 -1.26
C LEU A 17 -6.54 -3.93 -1.71
N LYS A 18 -7.79 -3.45 -1.58
CA LYS A 18 -8.97 -4.19 -2.02
C LYS A 18 -9.00 -4.39 -3.54
N ARG A 19 -8.72 -3.34 -4.31
CA ARG A 19 -8.81 -3.36 -5.79
C ARG A 19 -7.75 -4.26 -6.41
N ASP A 20 -6.49 -4.09 -5.99
CA ASP A 20 -5.34 -4.67 -6.70
C ASP A 20 -4.94 -6.04 -6.19
N TYR A 21 -5.35 -6.41 -4.97
CA TYR A 21 -4.95 -7.67 -4.36
C TYR A 21 -6.15 -8.53 -4.01
N VAL A 22 -7.10 -8.00 -3.22
CA VAL A 22 -8.24 -8.80 -2.73
C VAL A 22 -9.16 -9.23 -3.87
N GLN A 23 -9.52 -8.32 -4.78
CA GLN A 23 -10.49 -8.61 -5.85
C GLN A 23 -9.94 -9.52 -6.96
N VAL A 24 -8.62 -9.62 -7.08
CA VAL A 24 -7.96 -10.42 -8.14
C VAL A 24 -7.41 -11.75 -7.62
N THR A 25 -7.45 -11.98 -6.32
CA THR A 25 -6.93 -13.20 -5.68
C THR A 25 -8.09 -14.09 -5.22
N PRO A 26 -8.08 -15.40 -5.52
CA PRO A 26 -9.01 -16.34 -4.88
C PRO A 26 -8.71 -16.47 -3.38
N LEU A 27 -9.68 -16.16 -2.53
CA LEU A 27 -9.52 -16.14 -1.07
C LEU A 27 -10.56 -17.06 -0.43
N PRO A 28 -10.24 -18.35 -0.22
CA PRO A 28 -11.21 -19.35 0.26
C PRO A 28 -11.62 -19.14 1.73
N ASP A 29 -10.75 -18.52 2.54
CA ASP A 29 -11.00 -18.26 3.96
C ASP A 29 -10.12 -17.12 4.48
N ALA A 30 -10.34 -16.72 5.72
CA ALA A 30 -9.61 -15.63 6.37
C ALA A 30 -8.12 -15.95 6.61
N ALA A 31 -7.76 -17.22 6.84
CA ALA A 31 -6.37 -17.60 7.07
C ALA A 31 -5.53 -17.41 5.81
N ALA A 32 -6.10 -17.73 4.64
CA ALA A 32 -5.49 -17.45 3.34
C ALA A 32 -5.24 -15.95 3.15
N VAL A 33 -6.21 -15.09 3.49
CA VAL A 33 -6.03 -13.63 3.43
C VAL A 33 -4.87 -13.18 4.32
N LEU A 34 -4.88 -13.60 5.58
CA LEU A 34 -3.86 -13.21 6.56
C LEU A 34 -2.46 -13.67 6.14
N GLY A 35 -2.35 -14.86 5.54
CA GLY A 35 -1.09 -15.38 5.00
C GLY A 35 -0.53 -14.58 3.83
N LEU A 36 -1.39 -13.90 3.06
CA LEU A 36 -0.99 -13.10 1.90
C LEU A 36 -0.68 -11.65 2.23
N LEU A 37 -1.20 -11.11 3.33
CA LEU A 37 -0.99 -9.70 3.72
C LEU A 37 0.49 -9.26 3.71
N PRO A 38 1.45 -10.04 4.27
CA PRO A 38 2.85 -9.63 4.22
C PRO A 38 3.37 -9.44 2.79
N SER A 39 2.99 -10.32 1.87
CA SER A 39 3.39 -10.23 0.46
C SER A 39 2.78 -9.01 -0.25
N TRP A 40 1.50 -8.71 0.03
CA TRP A 40 0.82 -7.55 -0.54
C TRP A 40 1.36 -6.24 0.00
N PHE A 41 1.72 -6.19 1.28
CA PHE A 41 2.38 -5.02 1.86
C PHE A 41 3.78 -4.83 1.28
N GLU A 42 4.51 -5.91 1.07
CA GLU A 42 5.83 -5.86 0.45
C GLU A 42 5.75 -5.32 -0.98
N ASP A 43 4.85 -5.87 -1.80
CA ASP A 43 4.64 -5.43 -3.17
C ASP A 43 4.17 -3.97 -3.24
N TYR A 44 3.20 -3.59 -2.41
CA TYR A 44 2.72 -2.22 -2.32
C TYR A 44 3.86 -1.24 -1.98
N ASN A 45 4.67 -1.56 -0.97
CA ASN A 45 5.73 -0.67 -0.51
C ASN A 45 6.93 -0.62 -1.47
N ALA A 46 7.19 -1.69 -2.22
CA ALA A 46 8.33 -1.77 -3.13
C ALA A 46 8.00 -1.28 -4.55
N HIS A 47 6.79 -1.50 -5.05
CA HIS A 47 6.48 -1.35 -6.49
C HIS A 47 5.27 -0.47 -6.80
N HIS A 48 4.30 -0.28 -5.88
CA HIS A 48 3.07 0.44 -6.23
C HIS A 48 3.32 1.93 -6.52
N PRO A 49 3.02 2.44 -7.72
CA PRO A 49 3.33 3.81 -8.08
C PRO A 49 2.30 4.79 -7.51
N HIS A 50 2.77 5.85 -6.86
CA HIS A 50 1.92 6.91 -6.32
C HIS A 50 2.10 8.23 -7.06
N SER A 51 1.01 8.79 -7.60
CA SER A 51 1.02 10.09 -8.27
C SER A 51 1.54 11.21 -7.35
N GLY A 52 1.13 11.21 -6.08
CA GLY A 52 1.63 12.13 -5.05
C GLY A 52 3.11 11.96 -4.71
N LEU A 53 3.72 10.82 -5.05
CA LEU A 53 5.15 10.54 -4.84
C LEU A 53 5.96 10.62 -6.14
N LYS A 54 5.48 11.35 -7.16
CA LYS A 54 6.11 11.43 -8.49
C LYS A 54 6.24 10.06 -9.17
N MET A 55 5.20 9.23 -9.02
CA MET A 55 5.12 7.85 -9.55
C MET A 55 6.12 6.86 -8.92
N ARG A 56 6.74 7.22 -7.79
CA ARG A 56 7.58 6.31 -7.01
C ARG A 56 6.75 5.45 -6.08
N SER A 57 7.30 4.30 -5.72
CA SER A 57 6.81 3.51 -4.58
C SER A 57 7.15 4.18 -3.25
N PRO A 58 6.48 3.79 -2.15
CA PRO A 58 6.80 4.31 -0.82
C PRO A 58 8.28 4.16 -0.44
N ARG A 59 8.89 3.00 -0.73
CA ARG A 59 10.32 2.77 -0.43
C ARG A 59 11.24 3.58 -1.31
N GLU A 60 10.96 3.68 -2.61
CA GLU A 60 11.72 4.53 -3.52
C GLU A 60 11.68 6.00 -3.08
N PHE A 61 10.51 6.46 -2.63
CA PHE A 61 10.34 7.82 -2.12
C PHE A 61 11.16 8.05 -0.83
N ILE A 62 11.12 7.12 0.12
CA ILE A 62 11.91 7.20 1.36
C ILE A 62 13.41 7.19 1.03
N ALA A 63 13.87 6.25 0.20
CA ALA A 63 15.28 6.14 -0.19
C ALA A 63 15.79 7.42 -0.86
N ALA A 64 15.00 8.03 -1.74
CA ALA A 64 15.34 9.29 -2.39
C ALA A 64 15.44 10.47 -1.39
N GLN A 65 14.59 10.50 -0.36
CA GLN A 65 14.67 11.52 0.69
C GLN A 65 15.91 11.33 1.58
N THR A 66 16.21 10.08 1.98
CA THR A 66 17.37 9.78 2.82
C THR A 66 18.70 10.04 2.11
N ALA A 67 18.77 9.85 0.79
CA ALA A 67 19.97 10.15 0.01
C ALA A 67 20.24 11.67 -0.18
N THR A 68 19.28 12.53 0.15
CA THR A 68 19.39 13.99 0.02
C THR A 68 19.66 14.67 1.39
N ALA A 69 19.72 13.89 2.46
CA ALA A 69 20.04 14.35 3.83
C ALA A 69 21.52 14.11 4.14
#